data_AF-A0A1G2E7E5-F1
#
_entry.id   AF-A0A1G2E7E5-F1
#
_cell.length_a   1.000
_cell.length_b   1.000
_cell.length_c   1.000
_cell.angle_alpha   90.00
_cell.angle_beta   90.00
_cell.angle_gamma   90.00
#
_symmetry.space_group_name_H-M   'P 1'
#
loop_
_entity.id
_entity.type
_entity.pdbx_description
1 polymer ?
#
loop_
_entity_poly.entity_id
_entity_poly.type
_entity_poly.pdbx_seq_one_letter_code
_entity_poly.pdbx_strand_id
1 'polypeptide(L)'
;MILITGLGNPGKEYEKTRHNVGFRVIDELAKEKPNDIVLLKPQTFMNNSGEAVSKAVNFYKIKPADLWVIHDDIDLLLGELKISKNRGSAGHKGVDSIIKKLGTRDFNRVRIGICPAEGKPEAVEKFVLQNFTKTEEKIIQEIIPKIIDLLKSDVNKLTSTS
;
A
#
# COMPACT_ATOMS: atom_id res chain seq x y z
N MET A 1 -13.43 -5.26 12.50
CA MET A 1 -12.00 -4.92 12.64
C MET A 1 -11.42 -4.82 11.25
N ILE A 2 -10.75 -3.72 10.93
CA ILE A 2 -10.15 -3.48 9.62
C ILE A 2 -8.63 -3.61 9.75
N LEU A 3 -7.97 -4.17 8.74
CA LEU A 3 -6.50 -4.19 8.65
C LEU A 3 -6.06 -3.33 7.47
N ILE A 4 -5.20 -2.36 7.75
CA ILE A 4 -4.55 -1.56 6.74
C ILE A 4 -3.07 -1.92 6.74
N THR A 5 -2.57 -2.38 5.60
CA THR A 5 -1.16 -2.71 5.43
C THR A 5 -0.54 -1.88 4.32
N GLY A 6 0.63 -1.31 4.61
CA GLY A 6 1.47 -0.64 3.63
C GLY A 6 2.54 -1.60 3.16
N LEU A 7 2.79 -1.67 1.85
CA LEU A 7 3.87 -2.47 1.29
C LEU A 7 5.18 -1.68 1.22
N GLY A 8 6.29 -2.42 1.36
CA GLY A 8 7.64 -1.90 1.37
C GLY A 8 8.65 -3.00 1.71
N ASN A 9 9.93 -2.73 1.48
CA ASN A 9 11.04 -3.56 1.94
C ASN A 9 11.59 -3.02 3.29
N PRO A 10 11.97 -3.89 4.24
CA PRO A 10 12.67 -3.48 5.45
C PRO A 10 14.13 -3.12 5.15
N GLY A 11 14.70 -2.19 5.93
CA GLY A 11 16.09 -1.73 5.78
C GLY A 11 16.18 -0.24 5.46
N LYS A 12 17.23 0.43 5.96
CA LYS A 12 17.42 1.88 5.80
C LYS A 12 17.60 2.29 4.35
N GLU A 13 18.19 1.41 3.54
CA GLU A 13 18.41 1.61 2.12
C GLU A 13 17.11 1.71 1.32
N TYR A 14 15.99 1.18 1.83
CA TYR A 14 14.70 1.18 1.13
C TYR A 14 13.76 2.31 1.55
N GLU A 15 14.03 3.00 2.67
CA GLU A 15 13.09 3.95 3.30
C GLU A 15 12.51 5.00 2.34
N LYS A 16 13.33 5.46 1.39
CA LYS A 16 12.96 6.54 0.45
C LYS A 16 12.65 6.05 -0.96
N THR A 17 12.63 4.74 -1.16
CA THR A 17 12.37 4.14 -2.48
C THR A 17 10.90 4.24 -2.83
N ARG A 18 10.59 4.24 -4.13
CA ARG A 18 9.21 4.27 -4.63
C ARG A 18 8.38 3.11 -4.09
N HIS A 19 8.99 1.92 -3.99
CA HIS A 19 8.35 0.71 -3.48
C HIS A 19 7.99 0.76 -1.98
N ASN A 20 8.53 1.74 -1.24
CA ASN A 20 8.25 1.92 0.18
C ASN A 20 7.20 3.02 0.46
N VAL A 21 6.57 3.58 -0.57
CA VAL A 21 5.52 4.60 -0.38
C VAL A 21 4.36 4.09 0.48
N GLY A 22 4.03 2.79 0.42
CA GLY A 22 3.03 2.17 1.29
C GLY A 22 3.40 2.24 2.77
N PHE A 23 4.66 1.96 3.12
CA PHE A 23 5.17 2.12 4.49
C PHE A 23 5.06 3.56 4.97
N ARG A 24 5.42 4.52 4.11
CA ARG A 24 5.37 5.95 4.44
C ARG A 24 3.94 6.40 4.77
N VAL A 25 2.95 5.91 4.03
CA VAL A 25 1.54 6.18 4.35
C VAL A 25 1.14 5.60 5.71
N ILE A 26 1.58 4.36 6.03
CA ILE A 26 1.30 3.76 7.35
C ILE A 26 1.96 4.57 8.47
N ASP A 27 3.18 5.08 8.27
CA ASP A 27 3.88 5.89 9.26
C ASP A 27 3.15 7.20 9.56
N GLU A 28 2.62 7.87 8.54
CA GLU A 28 1.79 9.07 8.74
C GLU A 28 0.42 8.73 9.35
N LEU A 29 -0.23 7.66 8.88
CA LEU A 29 -1.53 7.22 9.42
C LEU A 29 -1.44 6.79 10.89
N ALA A 30 -0.32 6.22 11.33
CA ALA A 30 -0.12 5.83 12.72
C ALA A 30 -0.08 7.04 13.68
N LYS A 31 0.31 8.22 13.21
CA LYS A 31 0.33 9.46 14.02
C LYS A 31 -1.09 9.90 14.40
N GLU A 32 -2.07 9.57 13.56
CA GLU A 32 -3.48 9.87 13.78
C GLU A 32 -4.13 8.99 14.86
N LYS A 33 -3.43 7.94 15.32
CA LYS A 33 -3.91 6.99 16.34
C LYS A 33 -5.33 6.49 16.05
N PRO A 34 -5.56 5.84 14.89
CA PRO A 34 -6.88 5.35 14.56
C PRO A 34 -7.37 4.30 15.56
N ASN A 35 -8.62 4.39 15.97
CA ASN A 35 -9.28 3.37 16.80
C ASN A 35 -9.84 2.25 15.91
N ASP A 36 -9.86 1.02 16.43
CA ASP A 36 -10.46 -0.17 15.79
C ASP A 36 -9.88 -0.57 14.41
N ILE A 37 -8.70 -0.03 14.09
CA ILE A 37 -7.92 -0.35 12.90
C ILE A 37 -6.58 -0.97 13.31
N VAL A 38 -6.27 -2.12 12.72
CA VAL A 38 -4.93 -2.70 12.81
C VAL A 38 -4.07 -2.13 11.68
N LEU A 39 -2.92 -1.54 12.04
CA LEU A 39 -1.92 -1.08 11.08
C LEU A 39 -0.78 -2.09 10.96
N LEU A 40 -0.34 -2.40 9.75
CA LEU A 40 0.73 -3.37 9.50
C LEU A 40 1.75 -2.89 8.48
N LYS A 41 3.03 -2.92 8.86
CA LYS A 41 4.17 -2.85 7.94
C LYS A 41 4.92 -4.19 7.95
N PRO A 42 4.73 -5.06 6.94
CA PRO A 42 5.43 -6.35 6.86
C PRO A 42 6.95 -6.21 7.00
N GLN A 43 7.56 -6.88 7.96
CA GLN A 43 9.03 -6.90 8.11
C GLN A 43 9.69 -8.02 7.26
N THR A 44 9.01 -8.44 6.20
CA THR A 44 9.49 -9.38 5.18
C THR A 44 9.91 -8.61 3.93
N PHE A 45 10.76 -9.19 3.08
CA PHE A 45 10.95 -8.66 1.73
C PHE A 45 9.65 -8.62 0.94
N MET A 46 9.57 -7.71 -0.04
CA MET A 46 8.38 -7.39 -0.81
C MET A 46 7.74 -8.62 -1.45
N ASN A 47 8.54 -9.52 -2.03
CA ASN A 47 8.04 -10.77 -2.63
C ASN A 47 7.44 -11.76 -1.61
N ASN A 48 7.63 -11.53 -0.31
CA ASN A 48 7.15 -12.37 0.79
C ASN A 48 6.16 -11.62 1.70
N SER A 49 5.66 -10.43 1.32
CA SER A 49 4.71 -9.67 2.12
C SER A 49 3.45 -10.46 2.50
N GLY A 50 3.01 -11.39 1.65
CA GLY A 50 1.87 -12.25 1.93
C GLY A 50 2.02 -13.12 3.18
N GLU A 51 3.25 -13.47 3.59
CA GLU A 51 3.49 -14.26 4.81
C GLU A 51 3.09 -13.49 6.07
N ALA A 52 3.50 -12.22 6.16
CA ALA A 52 3.15 -11.37 7.29
C ALA A 52 1.67 -10.99 7.28
N VAL A 53 1.14 -10.62 6.10
CA VAL A 53 -0.26 -10.20 5.96
C VAL A 53 -1.21 -11.35 6.27
N SER A 54 -0.97 -12.55 5.74
CA SER A 54 -1.83 -13.71 6.03
C SER A 54 -1.85 -14.10 7.50
N LYS A 55 -0.70 -14.04 8.19
CA LYS A 55 -0.63 -14.26 9.64
C LYS A 55 -1.47 -13.22 10.41
N ALA A 56 -1.37 -11.95 10.06
CA ALA A 56 -2.17 -10.89 10.70
C ALA A 56 -3.67 -11.07 10.44
N VAL A 57 -4.05 -11.33 9.18
CA VAL A 57 -5.44 -11.60 8.78
C VAL A 57 -6.03 -12.75 9.59
N ASN A 58 -5.29 -13.87 9.73
CA ASN A 58 -5.74 -15.04 10.47
C ASN A 58 -5.81 -14.78 11.98
N PHE A 59 -4.81 -14.12 12.55
CA PHE A 59 -4.75 -13.84 13.99
C PHE A 59 -5.91 -12.94 14.44
N TYR A 60 -6.18 -11.87 13.71
CA TYR A 60 -7.26 -10.93 14.00
C TYR A 60 -8.62 -11.34 13.42
N LYS A 61 -8.70 -12.50 12.74
CA LYS A 61 -9.92 -13.04 12.09
C LYS A 61 -10.56 -12.04 11.12
N ILE A 62 -9.73 -11.36 10.34
CA ILE A 62 -10.16 -10.31 9.41
C ILE A 62 -10.65 -10.96 8.12
N LYS A 63 -11.78 -10.51 7.59
CA LYS A 63 -12.24 -10.97 6.28
C LYS A 63 -11.35 -10.32 5.20
N PRO A 64 -11.01 -11.00 4.10
CA PRO A 64 -10.25 -10.38 3.01
C PRO A 64 -10.85 -9.06 2.51
N ALA A 65 -12.18 -8.94 2.48
CA ALA A 65 -12.86 -7.71 2.08
C ALA A 65 -12.62 -6.51 3.01
N ASP A 66 -12.18 -6.75 4.26
CA ASP A 66 -11.83 -5.76 5.27
C ASP A 66 -10.30 -5.49 5.33
N LEU A 67 -9.52 -6.11 4.44
CA LEU A 67 -8.11 -5.82 4.24
C LEU A 67 -7.93 -4.69 3.22
N TRP A 68 -7.13 -3.70 3.59
CA TRP A 68 -6.69 -2.60 2.73
C TRP A 68 -5.18 -2.66 2.53
N VAL A 69 -4.74 -2.75 1.28
CA VAL A 69 -3.33 -2.81 0.91
C VAL A 69 -2.93 -1.52 0.19
N ILE A 70 -1.95 -0.80 0.74
CA ILE A 70 -1.43 0.45 0.19
C ILE A 70 -0.10 0.15 -0.49
N HIS A 71 0.03 0.48 -1.78
CA HIS A 71 1.22 0.17 -2.56
C HIS A 71 1.43 1.14 -3.72
N ASP A 72 2.65 1.19 -4.24
CA ASP A 72 2.99 1.92 -5.46
C ASP A 72 2.44 1.23 -6.71
N ASP A 73 2.20 2.00 -7.76
CA ASP A 73 1.67 1.52 -9.01
C ASP A 73 2.31 2.23 -10.21
N ILE A 74 3.02 1.45 -11.02
CA ILE A 74 3.74 1.95 -12.20
C ILE A 74 2.83 2.21 -13.40
N ASP A 75 1.56 1.77 -13.34
CA ASP A 75 0.59 1.99 -14.42
C ASP A 75 -0.25 3.27 -14.19
N LEU A 76 0.02 4.01 -13.10
CA LEU A 76 -0.63 5.27 -12.75
C LEU A 76 0.40 6.39 -12.74
N LEU A 77 0.03 7.56 -13.26
CA LEU A 77 0.92 8.72 -13.27
C LEU A 77 1.25 9.16 -11.85
N LEU A 78 2.44 9.72 -11.67
CA LEU A 78 2.90 10.19 -10.38
C LEU A 78 1.89 11.13 -9.72
N GLY A 79 1.47 10.79 -8.51
CA GLY A 79 0.48 11.57 -7.76
C GLY A 79 -0.98 11.16 -8.00
N GLU A 80 -1.25 10.30 -8.98
CA GLU A 80 -2.58 9.72 -9.14
C GLU A 80 -2.88 8.72 -8.04
N LEU A 81 -4.14 8.73 -7.56
CA LEU A 81 -4.62 7.82 -6.54
C LEU A 81 -5.80 7.03 -7.10
N LYS A 82 -5.79 5.71 -6.91
CA LYS A 82 -6.91 4.86 -7.34
C LYS A 82 -7.20 3.77 -6.32
N ILE A 83 -8.46 3.68 -5.91
CA ILE A 83 -8.95 2.52 -5.17
C ILE A 83 -9.32 1.42 -6.17
N SER A 84 -8.94 0.19 -5.85
CA SER A 84 -9.35 -0.98 -6.61
C SER A 84 -9.65 -2.17 -5.70
N LYS A 85 -10.48 -3.08 -6.19
CA LYS A 85 -10.82 -4.34 -5.52
C LYS A 85 -10.89 -5.45 -6.56
N ASN A 86 -10.53 -6.67 -6.17
CA ASN A 86 -10.66 -7.87 -7.01
C ASN A 86 -9.95 -7.77 -8.39
N ARG A 87 -8.74 -7.21 -8.42
CA ARG A 87 -7.87 -7.19 -9.62
C ARG A 87 -6.57 -7.96 -9.37
N GLY A 88 -5.91 -8.39 -10.44
CA GLY A 88 -4.57 -9.00 -10.38
C GLY A 88 -3.48 -8.04 -9.84
N SER A 89 -2.26 -8.54 -9.68
CA SER A 89 -1.12 -7.79 -9.13
C SER A 89 -0.49 -6.78 -10.09
N ALA A 90 -0.75 -6.89 -11.39
CA ALA A 90 -0.11 -6.08 -12.44
C ALA A 90 1.45 -6.09 -12.35
N GLY A 91 2.02 -7.23 -11.93
CA GLY A 91 3.47 -7.39 -11.77
C GLY A 91 4.02 -6.92 -10.42
N HIS A 92 3.20 -6.33 -9.54
CA HIS A 92 3.65 -5.92 -8.21
C HIS A 92 3.89 -7.14 -7.30
N LYS A 93 5.16 -7.38 -6.92
CA LYS A 93 5.59 -8.58 -6.17
C LYS A 93 4.91 -8.75 -4.81
N GLY A 94 4.69 -7.66 -4.06
CA GLY A 94 3.98 -7.73 -2.77
C GLY A 94 2.50 -8.06 -2.86
N VAL A 95 1.77 -7.42 -3.78
CA VAL A 95 0.37 -7.77 -4.08
C VAL A 95 0.25 -9.21 -4.57
N ASP A 96 1.15 -9.66 -5.45
CA ASP A 96 1.20 -11.04 -5.91
C ASP A 96 1.41 -12.04 -4.75
N SER A 97 2.34 -11.73 -3.84
CA SER A 97 2.59 -12.50 -2.62
C SER A 97 1.34 -12.63 -1.74
N ILE A 98 0.61 -11.52 -1.54
CA ILE A 98 -0.63 -11.49 -0.75
C ILE A 98 -1.72 -12.34 -1.42
N ILE A 99 -1.93 -12.18 -2.74
CA ILE A 99 -2.93 -12.97 -3.49
C ILE A 99 -2.62 -14.46 -3.35
N LYS A 100 -1.36 -14.86 -3.54
CA LYS A 100 -0.92 -16.27 -3.42
C LYS A 100 -1.16 -16.83 -2.01
N LYS A 101 -0.88 -16.03 -0.97
CA LYS A 101 -1.00 -16.47 0.43
C LYS A 101 -2.42 -16.49 0.96
N LEU A 102 -3.26 -15.54 0.55
CA LEU A 102 -4.66 -15.49 0.95
C LEU A 102 -5.58 -16.36 0.07
N GLY A 103 -5.11 -16.76 -1.12
CA GLY A 103 -5.93 -17.53 -2.07
C GLY A 103 -7.08 -16.74 -2.68
N THR A 104 -7.09 -15.41 -2.52
CA THR A 104 -8.15 -14.53 -3.01
C THR A 104 -7.60 -13.17 -3.43
N ARG A 105 -8.38 -12.47 -4.25
CA ARG A 105 -8.15 -11.08 -4.68
C ARG A 105 -9.15 -10.12 -4.06
N ASP A 106 -10.06 -10.63 -3.22
CA ASP A 106 -11.16 -9.90 -2.62
C ASP A 106 -10.69 -9.04 -1.45
N PHE A 107 -9.82 -8.08 -1.73
CA PHE A 107 -9.33 -7.07 -0.78
C PHE A 107 -9.19 -5.72 -1.47
N ASN A 108 -9.28 -4.66 -0.68
CA ASN A 108 -9.17 -3.29 -1.17
C ASN A 108 -7.71 -2.91 -1.37
N ARG A 109 -7.44 -2.08 -2.37
CA ARG A 109 -6.11 -1.54 -2.62
C ARG A 109 -6.14 -0.06 -2.88
N VAL A 110 -5.28 0.68 -2.19
CA VAL A 110 -4.95 2.05 -2.51
C VAL A 110 -3.69 2.02 -3.37
N ARG A 111 -3.86 2.32 -4.66
CA ARG A 111 -2.80 2.34 -5.66
C ARG A 111 -2.27 3.78 -5.78
N ILE A 112 -0.99 3.95 -5.53
CA ILE A 112 -0.30 5.24 -5.57
C ILE A 112 0.54 5.31 -6.83
N GLY A 113 0.19 6.19 -7.75
CA GLY A 113 0.91 6.32 -9.01
C GLY A 113 2.33 6.81 -8.84
N ILE A 114 3.25 6.12 -9.51
CA ILE A 114 4.69 6.43 -9.53
C ILE A 114 5.24 6.54 -10.95
N CYS A 115 4.41 6.41 -11.99
CA CYS A 115 4.85 6.55 -13.37
C CYS A 115 5.27 7.99 -13.65
N PRO A 116 6.49 8.22 -14.16
CA PRO A 116 6.89 9.54 -14.65
C PRO A 116 5.97 10.03 -15.78
N ALA A 117 5.92 11.35 -15.96
CA ALA A 117 5.14 11.97 -17.02
C ALA A 117 5.68 11.64 -18.42
N GLU A 118 6.98 11.34 -18.50
CA GLU A 118 7.70 10.92 -19.70
C GLU A 118 7.33 9.50 -20.14
N GLY A 119 6.65 8.75 -19.28
CA GLY A 119 6.15 7.41 -19.56
C GLY A 119 6.75 6.33 -18.68
N LYS A 120 6.28 5.10 -18.90
CA LYS A 120 6.65 3.93 -18.10
C LYS A 120 8.12 3.56 -18.34
N PRO A 121 8.95 3.46 -17.29
CA PRO A 121 10.34 3.03 -17.42
C PRO A 121 10.46 1.60 -17.94
N GLU A 122 11.45 1.33 -18.79
CA GLU A 122 11.72 -0.03 -19.29
C GLU A 122 12.06 -1.01 -18.16
N ALA A 123 12.93 -0.59 -17.23
CA ALA A 123 13.39 -1.41 -16.11
C ALA A 123 12.60 -1.13 -14.82
N VAL A 124 11.30 -1.46 -14.83
CA VAL A 124 10.38 -1.22 -13.70
C VAL A 124 10.93 -1.71 -12.36
N GLU A 125 11.48 -2.93 -12.30
CA GLU A 125 11.98 -3.50 -11.04
C GLU A 125 13.14 -2.70 -10.43
N LYS A 126 13.99 -2.09 -11.28
CA LYS A 126 15.06 -1.20 -10.81
C LYS A 126 14.50 0.15 -10.41
N PHE A 127 13.54 0.67 -11.18
CA PHE A 127 12.93 1.97 -10.95
C PHE A 127 12.19 2.04 -9.60
N VAL A 128 11.43 1.00 -9.24
CA VAL A 128 10.69 0.97 -7.96
C VAL A 128 11.63 1.00 -6.75
N LEU A 129 12.86 0.48 -6.89
CA LEU A 129 13.88 0.49 -5.85
C LEU A 129 14.71 1.78 -5.82
N GLN A 130 14.48 2.73 -6.73
CA GLN A 130 15.13 4.04 -6.69
C GLN A 130 14.34 5.00 -5.81
N ASN A 131 15.04 6.00 -5.26
CA ASN A 131 14.41 7.08 -4.50
C ASN A 131 13.64 8.03 -5.43
N PHE A 132 12.58 8.64 -4.90
CA PHE A 132 11.98 9.81 -5.52
C PHE A 132 13.01 10.94 -5.61
N THR A 133 13.01 11.66 -6.72
CA THR A 133 13.71 12.93 -6.87
C THR A 133 13.07 13.99 -5.98
N LYS A 134 13.75 15.11 -5.75
CA LYS A 134 13.22 16.20 -4.90
C LYS A 134 11.88 16.76 -5.38
N THR A 135 11.64 16.75 -6.70
CA THR A 135 10.37 17.25 -7.27
C THR A 135 9.26 16.24 -7.08
N GLU A 136 9.52 14.96 -7.36
CA GLU A 136 8.54 13.89 -7.15
C GLU A 136 8.19 13.75 -5.67
N GLU A 137 9.18 13.90 -4.79
CA GLU A 137 9.01 13.83 -3.34
C GLU A 137 8.02 14.88 -2.81
N LYS A 138 7.98 16.09 -3.39
CA LYS A 138 6.98 17.11 -3.03
C LYS A 138 5.56 16.63 -3.37
N ILE A 139 5.39 16.03 -4.55
CA ILE A 139 4.10 15.48 -4.98
C ILE A 139 3.67 14.36 -4.03
N ILE A 140 4.60 13.47 -3.65
CA ILE A 140 4.31 12.39 -2.69
C ILE A 140 3.90 12.96 -1.31
N GLN A 141 4.57 14.00 -0.85
CA GLN A 141 4.22 14.67 0.42
C GLN A 141 2.83 15.32 0.38
N GLU A 142 2.40 15.83 -0.78
CA GLU A 142 1.07 16.42 -0.95
C GLU A 142 -0.06 15.37 -1.05
N ILE A 143 0.22 14.17 -1.56
CA ILE A 143 -0.81 13.12 -1.70
C ILE A 143 -0.99 12.26 -0.45
N ILE A 144 0.03 12.09 0.40
CA ILE A 144 -0.09 11.26 1.61
C ILE A 144 -1.25 11.73 2.52
N PRO A 145 -1.41 13.03 2.83
CA PRO A 145 -2.57 13.50 3.59
C PRO A 145 -3.90 13.16 2.90
N LYS A 146 -3.99 13.30 1.57
CA LYS A 146 -5.19 12.96 0.79
C LYS A 146 -5.54 11.47 0.90
N ILE A 147 -4.54 10.59 0.93
CA ILE A 147 -4.74 9.15 1.14
C ILE A 147 -5.29 8.88 2.54
N ILE A 148 -4.77 9.56 3.56
CA ILE A 148 -5.25 9.42 4.94
C ILE A 148 -6.72 9.84 5.03
N ASP A 149 -7.08 10.99 4.43
CA ASP A 149 -8.47 11.47 4.42
C ASP A 149 -9.39 10.52 3.65
N LEU A 150 -8.93 9.97 2.53
CA LEU A 150 -9.64 8.96 1.75
C LEU A 150 -9.91 7.71 2.60
N LEU A 151 -8.87 7.16 3.25
CA LEU A 151 -8.98 6.00 4.13
C LEU A 151 -9.94 6.27 5.29
N LYS A 152 -9.86 7.44 5.93
CA LYS A 152 -10.81 7.84 6.98
C LYS A 152 -12.24 7.85 6.45
N SER A 153 -12.47 8.43 5.27
CA SER A 153 -13.82 8.55 4.72
C SER A 153 -14.45 7.18 4.38
N ASP A 154 -13.67 6.23 3.87
CA ASP A 154 -14.19 4.92 3.47
C ASP A 154 -14.20 3.91 4.62
N VAL A 155 -13.22 3.98 5.53
CA VAL A 155 -13.20 3.14 6.73
C VAL A 155 -14.26 3.59 7.75
N ASN A 156 -14.48 4.89 7.96
CA ASN A 156 -15.51 5.36 8.90
C ASN A 156 -16.93 5.03 8.44
N LYS A 157 -17.20 4.96 7.13
CA LYS A 157 -18.48 4.44 6.61
C LYS A 157 -18.71 2.98 7.00
N LEU A 158 -17.64 2.19 7.12
CA LEU A 158 -17.68 0.77 7.47
C LEU A 158 -17.78 0.53 8.98
N THR A 159 -17.35 1.48 9.82
CA THR A 159 -17.43 1.36 11.29
C THR A 159 -18.65 2.07 11.90
N SER A 160 -19.29 3.02 11.20
CA SER A 160 -20.44 3.79 11.70
C SER A 160 -21.81 3.13 11.43
N THR A 161 -21.84 1.88 10.96
CA THR A 161 -23.08 1.11 10.71
C THR A 161 -23.30 0.02 11.77
N SER A 162 -23.03 0.34 13.03
CA SER A 162 -23.37 -0.49 14.20
C SER A 162 -24.28 0.28 15.14
#